data_AF-A0A5A5RQD4-F1
#
_entry.id   AF-A0A5A5RQD4-F1
#
_cell.length_a   1.000
_cell.length_b   1.000
_cell.length_c   1.000
_cell.angle_alpha   90.00
_cell.angle_beta   90.00
_cell.angle_gamma   90.00
#
_symmetry.space_group_name_H-M   'P 1'
#
loop_
_entity.id
_entity.type
_entity.pdbx_description
1 polymer ?
#
loop_
_entity_poly.entity_id
_entity_poly.type
_entity_poly.pdbx_seq_one_letter_code
_entity_poly.pdbx_strand_id
1 'polypeptide(L)'
;MQVKRRLAYCDRPENREEVATIISGRSFTGAKPQFTRPGIVGDYNYGGFDDQKRLVEDLATTIFFAMPKDIAKADHDHSTFLWQSESLWLITQAARWGQIAEIPKNAEEVAKKAWRTDLYRQIANDMGIVSPSEDYYVVPPGAFIDQKAFDPSDLVGYLNSFEIRANSPQFFYLQG
;
A
#
# COMPACT_ATOMS: atom_id res chain seq x y z
N MET A 1 -0.88 -18.48 11.11
CA MET A 1 -2.25 -18.92 11.49
C MET A 1 -3.02 -17.91 12.36
N GLN A 2 -2.50 -17.46 13.52
CA GLN A 2 -3.27 -16.57 14.42
C GLN A 2 -3.48 -15.14 13.88
N VAL A 3 -2.50 -14.57 13.16
CA VAL A 3 -2.56 -13.17 12.70
C VAL A 3 -3.73 -12.92 11.74
N LYS A 4 -3.90 -13.72 10.69
CA LYS A 4 -5.00 -13.55 9.72
C LYS A 4 -6.40 -13.64 10.35
N ARG A 5 -6.61 -14.55 11.31
CA ARG A 5 -7.89 -14.64 12.04
C ARG A 5 -8.18 -13.38 12.85
N ARG A 6 -7.15 -12.76 13.44
CA ARG A 6 -7.29 -11.47 14.14
C ARG A 6 -7.61 -10.34 13.18
N LEU A 7 -6.98 -10.31 12.01
CA LEU A 7 -7.29 -9.29 11.00
C LEU A 7 -8.73 -9.41 10.48
N ALA A 8 -9.23 -10.63 10.25
CA ALA A 8 -10.63 -10.85 9.89
C ALA A 8 -11.61 -10.47 11.01
N TYR A 9 -11.19 -10.55 12.28
CA TYR A 9 -11.96 -10.00 13.40
C TYR A 9 -11.96 -8.47 13.36
N CYS A 10 -10.83 -7.83 13.10
CA CYS A 10 -10.71 -6.37 13.01
C CYS A 10 -11.48 -5.75 11.83
N ASP A 11 -11.66 -6.49 10.73
CA ASP A 11 -12.41 -6.01 9.56
C ASP A 11 -13.90 -5.81 9.86
N ARG A 12 -14.46 -6.58 10.80
CA ARG A 12 -15.89 -6.51 11.14
C ARG A 12 -16.22 -5.14 11.76
N PRO A 13 -17.15 -4.36 11.17
CA PRO A 13 -17.47 -3.02 11.67
C PRO A 13 -17.85 -3.01 13.16
N GLU A 14 -18.60 -4.02 13.62
CA GLU A 14 -19.03 -4.16 15.01
C GLU A 14 -17.87 -4.32 16.01
N ASN A 15 -16.70 -4.77 15.55
CA ASN A 15 -15.53 -4.96 16.40
C ASN A 15 -14.60 -3.74 16.41
N ARG A 16 -14.76 -2.79 15.48
CA ARG A 16 -13.78 -1.69 15.29
C ARG A 16 -13.67 -0.75 16.48
N GLU A 17 -14.74 -0.57 17.25
CA GLU A 17 -14.71 0.22 18.49
C GLU A 17 -13.85 -0.44 19.58
N GLU A 18 -13.99 -1.75 19.75
CA GLU A 18 -13.16 -2.53 20.67
C GLU A 18 -11.70 -2.49 20.21
N VAL A 19 -11.45 -2.70 18.91
CA VAL A 19 -10.11 -2.62 18.31
C VAL A 19 -9.47 -1.25 18.54
N ALA A 20 -10.20 -0.17 18.33
CA ALA A 20 -9.72 1.19 18.60
C ALA A 20 -9.36 1.38 20.07
N THR A 21 -10.19 0.87 20.97
CA THR A 21 -9.94 0.93 22.42
C THR A 21 -8.67 0.16 22.79
N ILE A 22 -8.50 -1.06 22.28
CA ILE A 22 -7.33 -1.90 22.54
C ILE A 22 -6.06 -1.22 22.03
N ILE A 23 -6.03 -0.77 20.77
CA ILE A 23 -4.85 -0.14 20.15
C ILE A 23 -4.46 1.16 20.88
N SER A 24 -5.42 1.87 21.46
CA SER A 24 -5.19 3.09 22.25
C SER A 24 -4.65 2.83 23.65
N GLY A 25 -4.72 1.57 24.12
CA GLY A 25 -4.26 1.19 25.45
C GLY A 25 -2.78 1.54 25.68
N ARG A 26 -2.41 1.81 26.94
CA ARG A 26 -1.02 2.16 27.33
C ARG A 26 0.01 1.12 26.93
N SER A 27 -0.37 -0.15 26.87
CA SER A 27 0.50 -1.26 26.46
C SER A 27 0.76 -1.28 24.94
N PHE A 28 0.06 -0.45 24.16
CA PHE A 28 0.18 -0.33 22.71
C PHE A 28 0.61 1.10 22.36
N THR A 29 -0.25 1.90 21.73
CA THR A 29 0.12 3.27 21.31
C THR A 29 0.16 4.25 22.48
N GLY A 30 -0.64 4.00 23.54
CA GLY A 30 -0.84 4.96 24.62
C GLY A 30 -1.49 6.28 24.21
N ALA A 31 -1.97 6.38 22.97
CA ALA A 31 -2.62 7.58 22.44
C ALA A 31 -4.03 7.75 23.04
N LYS A 32 -4.49 9.00 23.15
CA LYS A 32 -5.89 9.25 23.54
C LYS A 32 -6.81 8.69 22.44
N PRO A 33 -7.89 7.95 22.79
CA PRO A 33 -8.79 7.34 21.80
C PRO A 33 -9.33 8.30 20.74
N GLN A 34 -9.53 9.58 21.10
CA GLN A 34 -9.95 10.62 20.17
C GLN A 34 -9.03 10.82 18.95
N PHE A 35 -7.77 10.36 18.99
CA PHE A 35 -6.81 10.48 17.90
C PHE A 35 -6.64 9.19 17.07
N THR A 36 -6.96 8.04 17.64
CA THR A 36 -6.80 6.71 17.01
C THR A 36 -8.13 6.18 16.48
N ARG A 37 -9.23 6.41 17.22
CA ARG A 37 -10.58 5.96 16.86
C ARG A 37 -10.97 6.40 15.44
N PRO A 38 -10.84 7.68 15.04
CA PRO A 38 -11.24 8.15 13.70
C PRO A 38 -10.68 7.30 12.55
N GLY A 39 -9.38 6.96 12.60
CA GLY A 39 -8.75 6.16 11.55
C GLY A 39 -9.15 4.69 11.55
N ILE A 40 -9.58 4.14 12.69
CA ILE A 40 -9.93 2.73 12.84
C ILE A 40 -11.41 2.50 12.53
N VAL A 41 -12.30 3.35 13.03
CA VAL A 41 -13.76 3.21 12.85
C VAL A 41 -14.27 3.87 11.58
N GLY A 42 -13.45 4.71 10.94
CA GLY A 42 -13.79 5.37 9.68
C GLY A 42 -14.36 6.78 9.78
N ASP A 43 -14.49 7.34 10.98
CA ASP A 43 -15.01 8.70 11.21
C ASP A 43 -13.91 9.77 11.03
N TYR A 44 -13.35 9.90 9.82
CA TYR A 44 -12.17 10.72 9.58
C TYR A 44 -12.52 12.18 9.23
N ASN A 45 -11.94 13.13 9.96
CA ASN A 45 -11.99 14.56 9.62
C ASN A 45 -10.67 14.98 8.97
N TYR A 46 -10.68 15.26 7.67
CA TYR A 46 -9.47 15.70 6.97
C TYR A 46 -9.24 17.22 7.02
N GLY A 47 -10.18 17.98 7.60
CA GLY A 47 -10.01 19.40 7.94
C GLY A 47 -9.61 20.30 6.77
N GLY A 48 -8.85 21.36 7.09
CA GLY A 48 -8.29 22.38 6.20
C GLY A 48 -7.67 23.51 7.03
N PHE A 49 -6.97 24.46 6.42
CA PHE A 49 -6.43 25.65 7.10
C PHE A 49 -7.52 26.72 7.38
N ASP A 50 -8.79 26.33 7.39
CA ASP A 50 -9.97 27.19 7.42
C ASP A 50 -10.99 26.80 8.52
N ASP A 51 -10.58 25.94 9.46
CA ASP A 51 -11.38 25.45 10.58
C ASP A 51 -12.71 24.75 10.20
N GLN A 52 -12.88 24.39 8.93
CA GLN A 52 -14.06 23.65 8.49
C GLN A 52 -13.89 22.15 8.71
N LYS A 53 -14.95 21.53 9.27
CA LYS A 53 -15.00 20.07 9.38
C LYS A 53 -15.31 19.47 8.01
N ARG A 54 -14.47 18.54 7.59
CA ARG A 54 -14.68 17.75 6.38
C ARG A 54 -14.63 16.29 6.78
N LEU A 55 -15.80 15.78 7.14
CA LEU A 55 -16.00 14.43 7.65
C LEU A 55 -16.22 13.46 6.50
N VAL A 56 -15.56 12.31 6.59
CA VAL A 56 -15.77 11.14 5.73
C VAL A 56 -16.06 9.97 6.66
N GLU A 57 -17.08 9.18 6.32
CA GLU A 57 -17.37 7.89 6.96
C GLU A 57 -16.93 6.79 5.99
N ASP A 58 -15.72 6.28 6.18
CA ASP A 58 -15.16 5.27 5.29
C ASP A 58 -14.22 4.30 6.04
N LEU A 59 -14.54 3.02 5.98
CA LEU A 59 -13.73 1.97 6.57
C LEU A 59 -12.41 1.73 5.83
N ALA A 60 -12.27 2.24 4.61
CA ALA A 60 -11.01 2.24 3.85
C ALA A 60 -9.91 3.11 4.49
N THR A 61 -10.26 3.94 5.48
CA THR A 61 -9.28 4.65 6.34
C THR A 61 -8.30 3.70 7.04
N THR A 62 -8.73 2.49 7.39
CA THR A 62 -7.88 1.38 7.83
C THR A 62 -8.43 0.04 7.34
N ILE A 63 -7.67 -0.65 6.48
CA ILE A 63 -8.01 -1.97 5.96
C ILE A 63 -7.18 -3.01 6.72
N PHE A 64 -7.82 -3.96 7.41
CA PHE A 64 -7.10 -4.97 8.19
C PHE A 64 -6.83 -6.24 7.38
N PHE A 65 -7.79 -6.72 6.58
CA PHE A 65 -7.58 -7.93 5.79
C PHE A 65 -8.16 -7.87 4.37
N ALA A 66 -9.47 -7.84 4.22
CA ALA A 66 -10.13 -7.91 2.92
C ALA A 66 -10.04 -6.58 2.18
N MET A 67 -9.61 -6.61 0.93
CA MET A 67 -9.57 -5.41 0.09
C MET A 67 -10.98 -5.04 -0.39
N PRO A 68 -11.40 -3.77 -0.25
CA PRO A 68 -12.61 -3.25 -0.89
C PRO A 68 -12.53 -3.44 -2.42
N LYS A 69 -13.67 -3.78 -3.04
CA LYS A 69 -13.71 -4.20 -4.47
C LYS A 69 -13.26 -3.10 -5.43
N ASP A 70 -13.46 -1.85 -5.08
CA ASP A 70 -13.12 -0.67 -5.85
C ASP A 70 -11.60 -0.38 -5.89
N ILE A 71 -10.82 -0.96 -4.96
CA ILE A 71 -9.36 -0.79 -4.89
C ILE A 71 -8.58 -2.12 -4.85
N ALA A 72 -9.29 -3.25 -4.88
CA ALA A 72 -8.68 -4.58 -4.97
C ALA A 72 -7.99 -4.77 -6.33
N LYS A 73 -6.82 -5.40 -6.33
CA LYS A 73 -6.03 -5.63 -7.56
C LYS A 73 -6.48 -6.87 -8.32
N ALA A 74 -7.05 -7.84 -7.60
CA ALA A 74 -7.55 -9.09 -8.14
C ALA A 74 -8.67 -9.65 -7.25
N ASP A 75 -9.31 -10.71 -7.71
CA ASP A 75 -10.25 -11.46 -6.89
C ASP A 75 -9.54 -12.06 -5.67
N HIS A 76 -10.22 -12.00 -4.52
CA HIS A 76 -9.69 -12.47 -3.23
C HIS A 76 -8.41 -11.75 -2.78
N ASP A 77 -8.20 -10.49 -3.22
CA ASP A 77 -7.08 -9.67 -2.76
C ASP A 77 -7.19 -9.35 -1.25
N HIS A 78 -6.03 -9.24 -0.62
CA HIS A 78 -5.90 -8.98 0.80
C HIS A 78 -4.85 -7.90 1.04
N SER A 79 -5.06 -7.03 2.02
CA SER A 79 -4.08 -6.02 2.42
C SER A 79 -2.73 -6.60 2.87
N THR A 80 -2.71 -7.89 3.22
CA THR A 80 -1.50 -8.61 3.62
C THR A 80 -0.82 -9.37 2.49
N PHE A 81 -1.44 -9.45 1.30
CA PHE A 81 -0.84 -10.12 0.15
C PHE A 81 0.25 -9.22 -0.42
N LEU A 82 1.48 -9.74 -0.46
CA LEU A 82 2.66 -9.00 -0.89
C LEU A 82 2.85 -9.17 -2.40
N TRP A 83 2.18 -8.33 -3.18
CA TRP A 83 2.30 -8.29 -4.65
C TRP A 83 3.73 -8.02 -5.11
N GLN A 84 4.36 -8.93 -5.87
CA GLN A 84 5.73 -8.73 -6.34
C GLN A 84 5.85 -7.47 -7.21
N SER A 85 4.79 -7.08 -7.94
CA SER A 85 4.73 -5.80 -8.66
C SER A 85 4.90 -4.57 -7.75
N GLU A 86 4.37 -4.58 -6.52
CA GLU A 86 4.57 -3.48 -5.57
C GLU A 86 6.02 -3.42 -5.06
N SER A 87 6.67 -4.58 -4.86
CA SER A 87 8.09 -4.62 -4.56
C SER A 87 8.93 -3.99 -5.68
N LEU A 88 8.57 -4.25 -6.94
CA LEU A 88 9.25 -3.66 -8.11
C LEU A 88 8.96 -2.16 -8.23
N TRP A 89 7.76 -1.72 -7.89
CA TRP A 89 7.42 -0.30 -7.81
C TRP A 89 8.27 0.41 -6.75
N LEU A 90 8.44 -0.19 -5.56
CA LEU A 90 9.31 0.34 -4.49
C LEU A 90 10.77 0.45 -4.93
N ILE A 91 11.30 -0.58 -5.62
CA ILE A 91 12.65 -0.53 -6.21
C ILE A 91 12.76 0.64 -7.19
N THR A 92 11.72 0.87 -8.00
CA THR A 92 11.71 1.96 -8.98
C THR A 92 11.67 3.33 -8.31
N GLN A 93 10.86 3.52 -7.26
CA GLN A 93 10.86 4.77 -6.48
C GLN A 93 12.20 4.99 -5.75
N ALA A 94 12.83 3.94 -5.25
CA ALA A 94 14.14 4.04 -4.61
C ALA A 94 15.21 4.55 -5.60
N ALA A 95 15.20 4.05 -6.84
CA ALA A 95 16.07 4.56 -7.89
C ALA A 95 15.71 6.00 -8.29
N ARG A 96 14.41 6.31 -8.41
CA ARG A 96 13.91 7.67 -8.75
C ARG A 96 14.44 8.74 -7.79
N TRP A 97 14.48 8.43 -6.50
CA TRP A 97 14.91 9.34 -5.45
C TRP A 97 16.38 9.17 -5.03
N GLY A 98 17.16 8.36 -5.76
CA GLY A 98 18.60 8.20 -5.53
C GLY A 98 18.96 7.41 -4.26
N GLN A 99 18.02 6.67 -3.66
CA GLN A 99 18.29 5.76 -2.54
C GLN A 99 19.12 4.55 -2.99
N ILE A 100 18.98 4.17 -4.26
CA ILE A 100 19.86 3.25 -4.97
C ILE A 100 20.31 3.93 -6.28
N ALA A 101 21.52 3.61 -6.75
CA ALA A 101 22.11 4.28 -7.91
C ALA A 101 21.33 4.00 -9.21
N GLU A 102 20.88 2.76 -9.38
CA GLU A 102 20.12 2.29 -10.54
C GLU A 102 19.20 1.13 -10.15
N ILE A 103 18.24 0.81 -11.02
CA ILE A 103 17.40 -0.39 -10.86
C ILE A 103 18.30 -1.62 -11.04
N PRO A 104 18.37 -2.54 -10.07
CA PRO A 104 19.19 -3.73 -10.19
C PRO A 104 18.75 -4.59 -11.39
N LYS A 105 19.71 -5.13 -12.14
CA LYS A 105 19.41 -6.03 -13.27
C LYS A 105 18.63 -7.28 -12.86
N ASN A 106 18.75 -7.69 -11.59
CA ASN A 106 18.04 -8.81 -10.99
C ASN A 106 16.88 -8.38 -10.07
N ALA A 107 16.26 -7.21 -10.32
CA ALA A 107 15.18 -6.68 -9.49
C ALA A 107 14.02 -7.68 -9.31
N GLU A 108 13.65 -8.44 -10.34
CA GLU A 108 12.63 -9.49 -10.25
C GLU A 108 13.01 -10.61 -9.27
N GLU A 109 14.25 -11.09 -9.33
CA GLU A 109 14.73 -12.13 -8.41
C GLU A 109 14.73 -11.63 -6.95
N VAL A 110 15.12 -10.36 -6.75
CA VAL A 110 15.09 -9.71 -5.44
C VAL A 110 13.66 -9.59 -4.93
N ALA A 111 12.74 -9.11 -5.77
CA ALA A 111 11.31 -8.99 -5.43
C ALA A 111 10.72 -10.35 -5.05
N LYS A 112 10.91 -11.38 -5.89
CA LYS A 112 10.43 -12.74 -5.63
C LYS A 112 11.02 -13.35 -4.36
N LYS A 113 12.30 -13.10 -4.08
CA LYS A 113 12.96 -13.61 -2.86
C LYS A 113 12.41 -12.95 -1.60
N ALA A 114 12.15 -11.64 -1.65
CA ALA A 114 11.68 -10.87 -0.51
C ALA A 114 10.17 -11.05 -0.27
N TRP A 115 9.38 -11.05 -1.33
CA TRP A 115 7.91 -11.05 -1.30
C TRP A 115 7.40 -12.40 -1.78
N ARG A 116 7.43 -13.37 -0.85
CA ARG A 116 7.11 -14.78 -1.09
C ARG A 116 5.61 -15.04 -1.16
N THR A 117 4.99 -14.61 -2.26
CA THR A 117 3.57 -14.85 -2.59
C THR A 117 3.22 -16.35 -2.58
N ASP A 118 4.16 -17.21 -2.96
CA ASP A 118 4.04 -18.67 -2.89
C ASP A 118 3.84 -19.19 -1.47
N LEU A 119 4.67 -18.73 -0.52
CA LEU A 119 4.52 -19.08 0.90
C LEU A 119 3.24 -18.49 1.47
N TYR A 120 2.88 -17.27 1.08
CA TYR A 120 1.62 -16.66 1.50
C TYR A 120 0.42 -17.52 1.06
N ARG A 121 0.36 -17.90 -0.23
CA ARG A 121 -0.70 -18.74 -0.79
C ARG A 121 -0.77 -20.09 -0.10
N GLN A 122 0.37 -20.73 0.14
CA GLN A 122 0.44 -22.00 0.88
C GLN A 122 -0.21 -21.87 2.27
N ILE A 123 0.22 -20.87 3.06
CA ILE A 123 -0.31 -20.67 4.42
C ILE A 123 -1.79 -20.26 4.41
N ALA A 124 -2.22 -19.47 3.43
CA ALA A 124 -3.61 -19.08 3.28
C ALA A 124 -4.49 -20.29 2.93
N ASN A 125 -4.02 -21.15 2.03
CA ASN A 125 -4.71 -22.38 1.63
C ASN A 125 -4.87 -23.35 2.82
N ASP A 126 -3.85 -23.53 3.65
CA ASP A 126 -3.93 -24.34 4.88
C ASP A 126 -4.98 -23.80 5.88
N MET A 127 -5.40 -22.54 5.72
CA MET A 127 -6.44 -21.88 6.51
C MET A 127 -7.80 -21.83 5.81
N GLY A 128 -7.94 -22.40 4.61
CA GLY A 128 -9.16 -22.33 3.80
C GLY A 128 -9.43 -20.94 3.22
N ILE A 129 -8.41 -20.10 3.08
CA ILE A 129 -8.52 -18.75 2.54
C ILE A 129 -7.99 -18.75 1.09
N VAL A 130 -8.87 -18.45 0.14
CA VAL A 130 -8.49 -18.23 -1.27
C VAL A 130 -7.70 -16.93 -1.37
N SER A 131 -6.64 -16.90 -2.16
CA SER A 131 -5.78 -15.72 -2.37
C SER A 131 -5.60 -15.49 -3.88
N PRO A 132 -5.11 -14.30 -4.31
CA PRO A 132 -4.84 -14.04 -5.72
C PRO A 132 -3.90 -15.07 -6.32
N SER A 133 -4.10 -15.41 -7.59
CA SER A 133 -3.30 -16.42 -8.28
C SER A 133 -2.05 -15.81 -8.93
N GLU A 134 -2.12 -14.52 -9.21
CA GLU A 134 -1.13 -13.68 -9.85
C GLU A 134 -0.14 -13.13 -8.83
N ASP A 135 1.09 -12.90 -9.29
CA ASP A 135 2.13 -12.23 -8.49
C ASP A 135 2.31 -10.74 -8.89
N TYR A 136 1.76 -10.37 -10.05
CA TYR A 136 1.93 -9.06 -10.67
C TYR A 136 0.58 -8.44 -11.02
N TYR A 137 0.52 -7.12 -10.85
CA TYR A 137 -0.61 -6.29 -11.24
C TYR A 137 -0.09 -5.07 -11.99
N VAL A 138 -0.66 -4.79 -13.16
CA VAL A 138 -0.41 -3.55 -13.92
C VAL A 138 -1.31 -2.46 -13.34
N VAL A 139 -0.70 -1.40 -12.86
CA VAL A 139 -1.46 -0.27 -12.30
C VAL A 139 -1.92 0.62 -13.46
N PRO A 140 -3.24 0.83 -13.64
CA PRO A 140 -3.75 1.63 -14.74
C PRO A 140 -3.41 3.12 -14.57
N PRO A 141 -3.41 3.91 -15.65
CA PRO A 141 -3.29 5.36 -15.54
C PRO A 141 -4.45 5.91 -14.70
N GLY A 142 -4.16 6.95 -13.91
CA GLY A 142 -5.13 7.58 -13.00
C GLY A 142 -5.34 6.90 -11.66
N ALA A 143 -4.75 5.72 -11.42
CA ALA A 143 -4.71 5.13 -10.08
C ALA A 143 -3.74 5.86 -9.14
N PHE A 144 -2.65 6.42 -9.69
CA PHE A 144 -1.77 7.34 -8.97
C PHE A 144 -2.21 8.80 -9.17
N ILE A 145 -1.90 9.66 -8.20
CA ILE A 145 -2.18 11.11 -8.26
C ILE A 145 -1.52 11.76 -9.48
N ASP A 146 -0.34 11.28 -9.88
CA ASP A 146 0.41 11.74 -11.06
C ASP A 146 -0.08 11.15 -12.39
N GLN A 147 -1.19 10.40 -12.37
CA GLN A 147 -1.87 9.81 -13.53
C GLN A 147 -1.06 8.77 -14.32
N LYS A 148 0.14 8.40 -13.89
CA LYS A 148 1.00 7.46 -14.63
C LYS A 148 0.57 6.02 -14.41
N ALA A 149 0.57 5.24 -15.48
CA ALA A 149 0.46 3.79 -15.39
C ALA A 149 1.79 3.19 -14.88
N PHE A 150 1.72 2.06 -14.18
CA PHE A 150 2.91 1.29 -13.81
C PHE A 150 2.78 -0.14 -14.34
N ASP A 151 3.65 -0.48 -15.30
CA ASP A 151 3.84 -1.83 -15.80
C ASP A 151 5.08 -2.44 -15.11
N PRO A 152 4.92 -3.47 -14.26
CA PRO A 152 6.04 -4.11 -13.58
C PRO A 152 7.05 -4.80 -14.53
N SER A 153 6.70 -4.98 -15.81
CA SER A 153 7.62 -5.50 -16.83
C SER A 153 8.53 -4.42 -17.45
N ASP A 154 8.24 -3.13 -17.25
CA ASP A 154 9.02 -2.00 -17.78
C ASP A 154 9.35 -0.96 -16.69
N LEU A 155 10.18 -1.36 -15.74
CA LEU A 155 10.60 -0.49 -14.63
C LEU A 155 11.39 0.74 -15.11
N VAL A 156 12.22 0.56 -16.14
CA VAL A 156 13.07 1.62 -16.69
C VAL A 156 12.21 2.63 -17.44
N GLY A 157 11.25 2.18 -18.26
CA GLY A 157 10.29 3.06 -18.92
C GLY A 157 9.44 3.85 -17.94
N TYR A 158 8.94 3.19 -16.89
CA TYR A 158 8.21 3.89 -15.82
C TYR A 158 9.07 4.98 -15.14
N LEU A 159 10.32 4.65 -14.76
CA LEU A 159 11.27 5.59 -14.17
C LEU A 159 11.57 6.78 -15.11
N ASN A 160 11.74 6.50 -16.41
CA ASN A 160 12.02 7.51 -17.42
C ASN A 160 10.82 8.41 -17.73
N SER A 161 9.61 8.00 -17.37
CA SER A 161 8.42 8.81 -17.59
C SER A 161 8.35 10.06 -16.69
N PHE A 162 9.13 10.11 -15.60
CA PHE A 162 9.12 11.22 -14.65
C PHE A 162 10.10 12.33 -15.03
N GLU A 163 9.60 13.56 -15.07
CA GLU A 163 10.42 14.77 -15.26
C GLU A 163 11.36 15.01 -14.05
N ILE A 164 10.81 14.86 -12.83
CA ILE A 164 11.55 15.03 -11.57
C ILE A 164 12.06 13.67 -11.08
N ARG A 165 13.39 13.54 -11.04
CA ARG A 165 14.16 12.39 -10.53
C ARG A 165 15.62 12.76 -10.25
N ALA A 166 16.29 12.05 -9.37
CA ALA A 166 17.64 12.39 -8.88
C ALA A 166 18.73 12.47 -9.99
N ASN A 167 18.60 11.65 -11.03
CA ASN A 167 19.55 11.59 -12.15
C ASN A 167 18.97 12.21 -13.45
N SER A 168 18.05 13.19 -13.35
CA SER A 168 17.56 13.87 -14.55
C SER A 168 18.66 14.76 -15.17
N PRO A 169 18.75 14.84 -16.51
CA PRO A 169 19.65 15.79 -17.16
C PRO A 169 19.29 17.22 -16.73
N GLN A 170 20.23 17.94 -16.11
CA GLN A 170 20.07 19.36 -15.83
C GLN A 170 20.46 20.17 -17.06
N PHE A 171 19.47 20.83 -17.69
CA PHE A 171 19.74 21.81 -18.73
C PHE A 171 20.02 23.17 -18.11
N PHE A 172 21.29 23.54 -18.01
CA PHE A 172 21.69 24.88 -17.64
C PHE A 172 21.64 25.78 -18.88
N TYR A 173 20.62 26.63 -18.97
CA TYR A 173 20.66 27.74 -19.92
C TYR A 173 21.61 28.80 -19.37
N LEU A 174 22.78 28.96 -20.00
CA LEU A 174 23.63 30.13 -19.80
C LEU A 174 22.91 31.32 -20.46
N GLN A 175 22.34 32.21 -19.64
CA GLN A 175 21.94 33.55 -20.12
C GLN A 175 23.24 34.33 -20.40
N GLY A 176 23.47 34.60 -21.69
CA GLY A 176 24.53 35.50 -22.16
C GLY A 176 24.11 36.96 -22.10
#